data_AF-A0A1Y1UXB0-F1
#
_entry.id   AF-A0A1Y1UXB0-F1
#
_cell.length_a   1.000
_cell.length_b   1.000
_cell.length_c   1.000
_cell.angle_alpha   90.00
_cell.angle_beta   90.00
_cell.angle_gamma   90.00
#
_symmetry.space_group_name_H-M   'P 1'
#
loop_
_entity.id
_entity.type
_entity.pdbx_description
1 polymer ?
#
loop_
_entity_poly.entity_id
_entity_poly.type
_entity_poly.pdbx_seq_one_letter_code
_entity_poly.pdbx_strand_id
1 'polypeptide(L)'
;MKLSKFLGIILAVSSTSLSYSIDKLSKNGKKASKGDCKAIKSLLEQTNIPFEGDSCCNVHFGKDDSFGITCNDDGRITEINLSEIQLTGSIPSTIGKLTKLEKLWLYENQLTGPIPSEIGKLSNLKNVHLGVNQLTGEIPSSIGKLTNLEKIWLTGNNLTGKIPKEIGNLTKLNYIDLSWNNITGKIPKEIGNLVELKELWLIGIQVESIPSEIGKLTNLHTLFLSSSQLKGSIPSVIGNLINLRFLYLTGCQLTGSIPSEIGNLINLEHLYLSENQLTGSIPSEIGKLTKLNAFNVSDNCINCEDIKDMKLQNGNEIMCDNTIKKDSCEIRCGKGIGKCPEGQCCSAKGYCGTTSSYCSVKQGCQSKYGKCDKGKCHKLWKSHHKGYC
;
A
#
# COMPACT_ATOMS: atom_id res chain seq x y z
N MET A 1 -22.69 8.88 1.61
CA MET A 1 -23.02 7.55 2.18
C MET A 1 -22.02 6.50 1.66
N LYS A 2 -20.75 6.59 2.06
CA LYS A 2 -19.70 5.57 1.81
C LYS A 2 -18.39 5.88 2.58
N LEU A 3 -18.47 6.55 3.75
CA LEU A 3 -17.41 6.51 4.76
C LEU A 3 -17.69 5.41 5.81
N SER A 4 -18.95 4.97 5.97
CA SER A 4 -19.35 4.05 7.03
C SER A 4 -19.05 2.57 6.79
N LYS A 5 -18.56 2.16 5.60
CA LYS A 5 -18.27 0.75 5.29
C LYS A 5 -16.79 0.37 5.34
N PHE A 6 -15.86 1.34 5.30
CA PHE A 6 -14.44 1.09 5.57
C PHE A 6 -14.03 1.49 7.00
N LEU A 7 -14.77 2.41 7.63
CA LEU A 7 -14.72 2.65 9.09
C LEU A 7 -15.34 1.52 9.92
N GLY A 8 -16.02 0.55 9.28
CA GLY A 8 -16.68 -0.58 9.94
C GLY A 8 -15.75 -1.65 10.54
N ILE A 9 -14.43 -1.47 10.45
CA ILE A 9 -13.43 -2.33 11.11
C ILE A 9 -12.58 -1.53 12.13
N ILE A 10 -12.73 -0.19 12.23
CA ILE A 10 -11.87 0.65 13.10
C ILE A 10 -12.66 1.48 14.14
N LEU A 11 -13.99 1.45 14.18
CA LEU A 11 -14.76 2.13 15.24
C LEU A 11 -15.84 1.24 15.85
N ALA A 12 -15.41 0.36 16.75
CA ALA A 12 -16.27 -0.25 17.77
C ALA A 12 -15.45 -0.63 19.02
N VAL A 13 -14.72 0.33 19.60
CA VAL A 13 -14.34 0.28 21.02
C VAL A 13 -14.53 1.68 21.60
N SER A 14 -15.77 2.13 21.73
CA SER A 14 -16.08 3.26 22.61
C SER A 14 -16.13 2.76 24.05
N SER A 15 -15.23 3.30 24.87
CA SER A 15 -15.38 3.48 26.32
C SER A 15 -15.75 2.24 27.13
N THR A 16 -14.92 1.22 27.11
CA THR A 16 -14.58 0.55 28.37
C THR A 16 -13.26 1.14 28.82
N SER A 17 -13.25 1.89 29.93
CA SER A 17 -12.03 2.10 30.69
C SER A 17 -11.49 0.69 31.01
N LEU A 18 -10.53 0.21 30.23
CA LEU A 18 -9.80 -1.00 30.59
C LEU A 18 -8.97 -0.61 31.81
N SER A 19 -9.57 -0.81 32.98
CA SER A 19 -8.86 -0.90 34.24
C SER A 19 -7.99 -2.15 34.14
N TYR A 20 -6.83 -2.03 33.51
CA TYR A 20 -5.81 -3.06 33.61
C TYR A 20 -5.37 -3.10 35.07
N SER A 21 -5.70 -4.19 35.78
CA SER A 21 -5.13 -4.48 37.08
C SER A 21 -3.62 -4.59 36.93
N ILE A 22 -2.90 -3.60 37.46
CA ILE A 22 -1.43 -3.48 37.51
C ILE A 22 -0.83 -4.49 38.52
N ASP A 23 -1.63 -5.46 38.99
CA ASP A 23 -1.27 -6.37 40.08
C ASP A 23 -0.24 -7.45 39.71
N LYS A 24 0.33 -7.40 38.49
CA LYS A 24 1.40 -8.30 38.03
C LYS A 24 2.67 -7.57 37.59
N LEU A 25 3.09 -6.55 38.33
CA LEU A 25 4.48 -6.07 38.21
C LEU A 25 5.43 -7.20 38.68
N SER A 26 6.12 -7.82 37.74
CA SER A 26 7.19 -8.80 38.02
C SER A 26 8.29 -8.12 38.86
N LYS A 27 8.27 -8.33 40.18
CA LYS A 27 9.26 -7.78 41.12
C LYS A 27 10.67 -8.38 40.99
N ASN A 28 10.88 -9.30 40.04
CA ASN A 28 12.13 -10.07 39.91
C ASN A 28 13.01 -9.62 38.73
N GLY A 29 12.70 -8.49 38.09
CA GLY A 29 13.48 -7.92 36.99
C GLY A 29 14.77 -7.20 37.43
N LYS A 30 15.86 -7.36 36.67
CA LYS A 30 17.07 -6.53 36.79
C LYS A 30 16.71 -5.03 36.69
N LYS A 31 17.45 -4.19 37.40
CA LYS A 31 17.19 -2.74 37.40
C LYS A 31 17.70 -2.07 36.13
N ALA A 32 16.90 -1.20 35.52
CA ALA A 32 17.34 -0.34 34.44
C ALA A 32 18.41 0.64 34.90
N SER A 33 19.22 1.10 33.95
CA SER A 33 20.02 2.30 34.17
C SER A 33 19.08 3.49 34.45
N LYS A 34 19.39 4.27 35.50
CA LYS A 34 18.62 5.49 35.85
C LYS A 34 18.50 6.46 34.67
N GLY A 35 19.52 6.48 33.79
CA GLY A 35 19.54 7.31 32.58
C GLY A 35 18.47 6.90 31.56
N ASP A 36 18.30 5.61 31.32
CA ASP A 36 17.32 5.11 30.34
C ASP A 36 15.89 5.34 30.82
N CYS A 37 15.55 4.99 32.08
CA CYS A 37 14.20 5.28 32.58
C CYS A 37 13.91 6.79 32.55
N LYS A 38 14.89 7.64 32.93
CA LYS A 38 14.72 9.10 32.88
C LYS A 38 14.49 9.62 31.46
N ALA A 39 15.02 8.93 30.44
CA ALA A 39 14.83 9.31 29.05
C ALA A 39 13.38 9.18 28.56
N ILE A 40 12.58 8.34 29.21
CA ILE A 40 11.16 8.11 28.88
C ILE A 40 10.23 8.47 30.05
N LYS A 41 10.70 9.26 31.02
CA LYS A 41 9.96 9.66 32.22
C LYS A 41 8.55 10.17 31.89
N SER A 42 8.42 11.03 30.88
CA SER A 42 7.12 11.61 30.49
C SER A 42 6.13 10.58 29.91
N LEU A 43 6.63 9.46 29.35
CA LEU A 43 5.78 8.35 28.96
C LEU A 43 5.42 7.53 30.21
N LEU A 44 6.41 7.22 31.06
CA LEU A 44 6.22 6.41 32.27
C LEU A 44 5.24 7.00 33.27
N GLU A 45 5.28 8.31 33.49
CA GLU A 45 4.37 9.03 34.43
C GLU A 45 2.89 8.84 34.07
N GLN A 46 2.57 8.49 32.83
CA GLN A 46 1.20 8.22 32.38
C GLN A 46 0.78 6.75 32.55
N THR A 47 1.72 5.86 32.90
CA THR A 47 1.53 4.40 32.83
C THR A 47 1.41 3.71 34.18
N ASN A 48 1.37 4.45 35.30
CA ASN A 48 1.46 3.90 36.66
C ASN A 48 2.65 2.94 36.89
N ILE A 49 3.60 2.86 35.94
CA ILE A 49 4.82 2.08 36.05
C ILE A 49 5.69 2.79 37.09
N PRO A 50 6.16 2.07 38.14
CA PRO A 50 7.04 2.65 39.14
C PRO A 50 8.27 3.25 38.47
N PHE A 51 8.47 4.55 38.68
CA PHE A 51 9.58 5.29 38.15
C PHE A 51 10.15 6.13 39.29
N GLU A 52 11.33 5.72 39.77
CA GLU A 52 12.06 6.17 40.98
C GLU A 52 11.87 5.23 42.20
N GLY A 53 12.98 4.78 42.78
CA GLY A 53 13.00 3.80 43.89
C GLY A 53 12.98 2.34 43.41
N ASP A 54 12.11 2.03 42.45
CA ASP A 54 12.03 0.76 41.74
C ASP A 54 12.21 0.98 40.23
N SER A 55 12.88 0.05 39.55
CA SER A 55 13.31 0.18 38.15
C SER A 55 12.15 0.06 37.17
N CYS A 56 12.24 0.73 36.01
CA CYS A 56 11.26 0.60 34.92
C CYS A 56 11.46 -0.64 34.00
N CYS A 57 12.50 -1.46 34.23
CA CYS A 57 12.75 -2.68 33.44
C CYS A 57 11.89 -3.87 33.84
N ASN A 58 11.61 -4.72 32.85
CA ASN A 58 10.89 -5.99 32.92
C ASN A 58 9.54 -5.86 33.64
N VAL A 59 8.95 -4.68 33.49
CA VAL A 59 7.60 -4.36 33.90
C VAL A 59 6.71 -4.76 32.74
N HIS A 60 5.95 -5.83 32.90
CA HIS A 60 5.03 -6.33 31.89
C HIS A 60 3.59 -6.32 32.40
N PHE A 61 2.66 -6.13 31.48
CA PHE A 61 1.22 -6.14 31.76
C PHE A 61 0.43 -6.56 30.53
N GLY A 62 -0.88 -6.75 30.72
CA GLY A 62 -1.80 -7.26 29.71
C GLY A 62 -1.83 -8.79 29.62
N LYS A 63 -2.56 -9.29 28.63
CA LYS A 63 -2.67 -10.74 28.39
C LYS A 63 -1.33 -11.23 27.83
N ASP A 64 -0.75 -12.24 28.46
CA ASP A 64 0.52 -12.86 28.05
C ASP A 64 1.77 -11.95 28.17
N ASP A 65 1.76 -10.95 29.05
CA ASP A 65 2.89 -10.03 29.29
C ASP A 65 3.37 -9.30 28.02
N SER A 66 2.43 -9.10 27.08
CA SER A 66 2.72 -8.55 25.75
C SER A 66 3.14 -7.09 25.78
N PHE A 67 2.70 -6.32 26.78
CA PHE A 67 3.04 -4.91 26.96
C PHE A 67 4.05 -4.76 28.09
N GLY A 68 4.88 -3.72 28.02
CA GLY A 68 5.87 -3.46 29.04
C GLY A 68 7.16 -2.84 28.53
N ILE A 69 8.18 -2.94 29.36
CA ILE A 69 9.54 -2.50 29.04
C ILE A 69 10.48 -3.65 29.32
N THR A 70 11.23 -4.07 28.32
CA THR A 70 12.24 -5.13 28.45
C THR A 70 13.63 -4.53 28.42
N CYS A 71 14.53 -5.10 29.21
CA CYS A 71 15.92 -4.69 29.26
C CYS A 71 16.87 -5.86 29.07
N ASN A 72 18.07 -5.56 28.57
CA ASN A 72 19.15 -6.53 28.46
C ASN A 72 19.85 -6.77 29.81
N ASP A 73 20.88 -7.62 29.79
CA ASP A 73 21.65 -7.99 30.98
C ASP A 73 22.36 -6.83 31.68
N ASP A 74 22.66 -5.75 30.95
CA ASP A 74 23.28 -4.52 31.45
C ASP A 74 22.24 -3.52 32.01
N GLY A 75 20.95 -3.89 32.05
CA GLY A 75 19.87 -2.99 32.45
C GLY A 75 19.62 -1.85 31.45
N ARG A 76 19.93 -2.05 30.17
CA ARG A 76 19.62 -1.10 29.11
C ARG A 76 18.30 -1.47 28.44
N ILE A 77 17.45 -0.49 28.19
CA ILE A 77 16.14 -0.74 27.57
C ILE A 77 16.35 -1.21 26.12
N THR A 78 15.79 -2.37 25.79
CA THR A 78 15.82 -2.99 24.45
C THR A 78 14.45 -3.00 23.79
N GLU A 79 13.37 -3.01 24.56
CA GLU A 79 12.01 -3.01 24.02
C GLU A 79 11.11 -2.15 24.90
N ILE A 80 10.30 -1.31 24.25
CA ILE A 80 9.21 -0.57 24.86
C ILE A 80 7.97 -0.95 24.07
N ASN A 81 7.03 -1.63 24.72
CA ASN A 81 5.69 -1.83 24.21
C ASN A 81 4.67 -1.22 25.17
N LEU A 82 4.27 0.01 24.86
CA LEU A 82 3.25 0.75 25.61
C LEU A 82 2.06 1.05 24.70
N SER A 83 1.68 0.06 23.89
CA SER A 83 0.54 0.17 22.97
C SER A 83 -0.79 0.05 23.73
N GLU A 84 -1.86 0.70 23.23
CA GLU A 84 -3.23 0.55 23.74
C GLU A 84 -3.45 0.96 25.21
N ILE A 85 -2.64 1.91 25.74
CA ILE A 85 -2.76 2.38 27.13
C ILE A 85 -3.12 3.87 27.25
N GLN A 86 -3.64 4.46 26.17
CA GLN A 86 -4.16 5.83 26.15
C GLN A 86 -3.10 6.90 26.47
N LEU A 87 -1.83 6.66 26.11
CA LEU A 87 -0.76 7.66 26.26
C LEU A 87 -1.12 8.95 25.52
N THR A 88 -0.89 10.09 26.18
CA THR A 88 -1.09 11.44 25.66
C THR A 88 0.24 12.20 25.58
N GLY A 89 0.21 13.45 25.11
CA GLY A 89 1.40 14.29 24.99
C GLY A 89 2.25 13.89 23.78
N SER A 90 3.53 14.23 23.77
CA SER A 90 4.43 13.97 22.64
C SER A 90 5.45 12.90 22.94
N ILE A 91 6.01 12.28 21.89
CA ILE A 91 7.17 11.40 22.02
C ILE A 91 8.37 12.27 22.40
N PRO A 92 8.98 12.08 23.60
CA PRO A 92 10.02 12.98 24.07
C PRO A 92 11.31 12.81 23.26
N SER A 93 11.98 13.91 22.91
CA SER A 93 13.26 13.88 22.19
C SER A 93 14.37 13.11 22.94
N THR A 94 14.24 12.99 24.26
CA THR A 94 15.12 12.18 25.09
C THR A 94 15.10 10.70 24.75
N ILE A 95 14.09 10.20 24.02
CA ILE A 95 14.05 8.81 23.52
C ILE A 95 15.34 8.42 22.81
N GLY A 96 15.98 9.37 22.09
CA GLY A 96 17.25 9.14 21.39
C GLY A 96 18.44 8.79 22.28
N LYS A 97 18.29 8.79 23.61
CA LYS A 97 19.29 8.32 24.58
C LYS A 97 19.28 6.79 24.74
N LEU A 98 18.21 6.11 24.34
CA LEU A 98 18.04 4.67 24.48
C LEU A 98 18.79 3.89 23.39
N THR A 99 20.11 4.04 23.33
CA THR A 99 20.92 3.54 22.21
C THR A 99 20.92 2.01 22.03
N LYS A 100 20.36 1.26 22.98
CA LYS A 100 20.17 -0.21 22.90
C LYS A 100 18.75 -0.62 22.50
N LEU A 101 17.84 0.32 22.26
CA LEU A 101 16.47 0.05 21.89
C LEU A 101 16.39 -0.64 20.53
N GLU A 102 15.73 -1.80 20.49
CA GLU A 102 15.48 -2.61 19.30
C GLU A 102 14.03 -2.51 18.83
N LYS A 103 13.08 -2.33 19.76
CA LYS A 103 11.66 -2.21 19.44
C LYS A 103 11.01 -1.06 20.20
N LEU A 104 10.27 -0.22 19.47
CA LEU A 104 9.46 0.85 20.02
C LEU A 104 8.02 0.71 19.50
N TRP A 105 7.12 0.21 20.34
CA TRP A 105 5.71 0.03 20.02
C TRP A 105 4.86 0.91 20.94
N LEU A 106 4.23 1.91 20.33
CA LEU A 106 3.33 2.89 20.95
C LEU A 106 2.00 2.94 20.19
N TYR A 107 1.61 1.81 19.59
CA TYR A 107 0.40 1.69 18.77
C TYR A 107 -0.86 2.05 19.54
N GLU A 108 -1.84 2.65 18.87
CA GLU A 108 -3.20 2.87 19.39
C GLU A 108 -3.18 3.63 20.73
N ASN A 109 -2.67 4.86 20.66
CA ASN A 109 -2.61 5.81 21.77
C ASN A 109 -3.14 7.19 21.30
N GLN A 110 -3.00 8.21 22.14
CA GLN A 110 -3.40 9.59 21.87
C GLN A 110 -2.17 10.51 21.77
N LEU A 111 -1.04 9.99 21.28
CA LEU A 111 0.20 10.76 21.16
C LEU A 111 0.06 11.82 20.07
N THR A 112 0.58 13.02 20.36
CA THR A 112 0.49 14.23 19.54
C THR A 112 1.89 14.77 19.23
N GLY A 113 1.95 15.79 18.37
CA GLY A 113 3.22 16.42 18.00
C GLY A 113 4.06 15.57 17.04
N PRO A 114 5.28 16.01 16.71
CA PRO A 114 6.10 15.36 15.70
C PRO A 114 6.80 14.11 16.20
N ILE A 115 7.17 13.23 15.27
CA ILE A 115 8.18 12.20 15.51
C ILE A 115 9.52 12.92 15.73
N PRO A 116 10.17 12.81 16.91
CA PRO A 116 11.39 13.55 17.19
C PRO A 116 12.54 13.07 16.31
N SER A 117 13.33 14.02 15.78
CA SER A 117 14.48 13.72 14.91
C SER A 117 15.54 12.86 15.62
N GLU A 118 15.58 12.91 16.95
CA GLU A 118 16.45 12.12 17.82
C GLU A 118 16.21 10.62 17.72
N ILE A 119 15.07 10.18 17.16
CA ILE A 119 14.83 8.75 16.87
C ILE A 119 15.95 8.17 16.01
N GLY A 120 16.54 8.98 15.11
CA GLY A 120 17.67 8.58 14.27
C GLY A 120 18.99 8.29 15.00
N LYS A 121 19.05 8.46 16.34
CA LYS A 121 20.19 8.05 17.18
C LYS A 121 20.10 6.58 17.63
N LEU A 122 18.96 5.93 17.43
CA LEU A 122 18.66 4.58 17.91
C LEU A 122 19.18 3.51 16.94
N SER A 123 20.50 3.42 16.75
CA SER A 123 21.10 2.58 15.70
C SER A 123 20.79 1.06 15.78
N ASN A 124 20.32 0.56 16.93
CA ASN A 124 19.90 -0.84 17.09
C ASN A 124 18.42 -1.10 16.80
N LEU A 125 17.64 -0.05 16.47
CA LEU A 125 16.21 -0.14 16.29
C LEU A 125 15.88 -0.98 15.06
N LYS A 126 15.11 -2.05 15.28
CA LYS A 126 14.62 -3.00 14.27
C LYS A 126 13.16 -2.75 13.94
N ASN A 127 12.33 -2.41 14.94
CA ASN A 127 10.90 -2.23 14.74
C ASN A 127 10.40 -0.93 15.38
N VAL A 128 9.64 -0.15 14.61
CA VAL A 128 8.97 1.07 15.08
C VAL A 128 7.49 1.00 14.74
N HIS A 129 6.64 0.95 15.76
CA HIS A 129 5.19 0.96 15.61
C HIS A 129 4.59 2.18 16.32
N LEU A 130 4.24 3.19 15.55
CA LEU A 130 3.62 4.44 16.04
C LEU A 130 2.22 4.67 15.42
N GLY A 131 1.65 3.65 14.78
CA GLY A 131 0.34 3.74 14.15
C GLY A 131 -0.80 4.04 15.13
N VAL A 132 -1.92 4.53 14.59
CA VAL A 132 -3.17 4.87 15.30
C VAL A 132 -2.88 5.82 16.47
N ASN A 133 -2.43 7.02 16.12
CA ASN A 133 -2.14 8.12 17.05
C ASN A 133 -2.55 9.45 16.39
N GLN A 134 -2.18 10.58 16.99
CA GLN A 134 -2.45 11.94 16.48
C GLN A 134 -1.13 12.66 16.13
N LEU A 135 -0.09 11.91 15.75
CA LEU A 135 1.23 12.47 15.43
C LEU A 135 1.14 13.38 14.21
N THR A 136 1.84 14.51 14.25
CA THR A 136 1.82 15.56 13.22
C THR A 136 3.22 15.80 12.65
N GLY A 137 3.33 16.72 11.70
CA GLY A 137 4.62 17.07 11.09
C GLY A 137 5.15 16.01 10.13
N GLU A 138 6.39 16.19 9.67
CA GLU A 138 6.98 15.32 8.66
C GLU A 138 7.62 14.07 9.27
N ILE A 139 7.75 13.01 8.46
CA ILE A 139 8.64 11.89 8.80
C ILE A 139 10.08 12.42 8.78
N PRO A 140 10.82 12.41 9.92
CA PRO A 140 12.12 13.04 9.98
C PRO A 140 13.13 12.30 9.10
N SER A 141 13.93 13.02 8.31
CA SER A 141 14.96 12.44 7.44
C SER A 141 16.02 11.64 8.22
N SER A 142 16.16 11.90 9.53
CA SER A 142 17.03 11.14 10.43
C SER A 142 16.61 9.67 10.57
N ILE A 143 15.38 9.30 10.18
CA ILE A 143 14.94 7.89 10.09
C ILE A 143 15.92 7.06 9.24
N GLY A 144 16.50 7.66 8.19
CA GLY A 144 17.46 6.99 7.30
C GLY A 144 18.80 6.64 7.93
N LYS A 145 19.03 7.00 9.20
CA LYS A 145 20.21 6.57 9.98
C LYS A 145 20.01 5.20 10.65
N LEU A 146 18.79 4.69 10.69
CA LEU A 146 18.41 3.46 11.38
C LEU A 146 18.67 2.22 10.52
N THR A 147 19.91 1.98 10.11
CA THR A 147 20.27 0.93 9.13
C THR A 147 19.95 -0.50 9.55
N ASN A 148 19.57 -0.73 10.81
CA ASN A 148 19.06 -2.02 11.31
C ASN A 148 17.54 -2.16 11.25
N LEU A 149 16.82 -1.13 10.79
CA LEU A 149 15.37 -1.10 10.81
C LEU A 149 14.78 -2.05 9.77
N GLU A 150 13.86 -2.88 10.24
CA GLU A 150 13.20 -3.95 9.49
C GLU A 150 11.73 -3.64 9.22
N LYS A 151 11.06 -2.96 10.16
CA LYS A 151 9.61 -2.70 10.08
C LYS A 151 9.25 -1.31 10.60
N ILE A 152 8.43 -0.60 9.82
CA ILE A 152 7.88 0.71 10.15
C ILE A 152 6.35 0.67 10.01
N TRP A 153 5.64 0.98 11.10
CA TRP A 153 4.20 1.24 11.08
C TRP A 153 3.92 2.65 11.58
N LEU A 154 3.50 3.54 10.67
CA LEU A 154 3.06 4.90 10.96
C LEU A 154 1.59 5.15 10.58
N THR A 155 0.87 4.07 10.26
CA THR A 155 -0.52 4.09 9.78
C THR A 155 -1.46 4.87 10.69
N GLY A 156 -2.44 5.61 10.15
CA GLY A 156 -3.48 6.26 10.96
C GLY A 156 -2.94 7.35 11.89
N ASN A 157 -2.25 8.35 11.31
CA ASN A 157 -1.76 9.54 11.99
C ASN A 157 -2.07 10.79 11.15
N ASN A 158 -1.62 11.96 11.60
CA ASN A 158 -1.75 13.23 10.88
C ASN A 158 -0.40 13.68 10.28
N LEU A 159 0.47 12.74 9.89
CA LEU A 159 1.80 13.06 9.34
C LEU A 159 1.67 13.76 7.99
N THR A 160 2.49 14.77 7.76
CA THR A 160 2.49 15.62 6.56
C THR A 160 3.83 15.53 5.81
N GLY A 161 4.02 16.38 4.80
CA GLY A 161 5.26 16.45 4.03
C GLY A 161 5.39 15.31 3.02
N LYS A 162 6.62 14.97 2.65
CA LYS A 162 6.95 13.93 1.66
C LYS A 162 7.52 12.70 2.35
N ILE A 163 7.47 11.56 1.68
CA ILE A 163 8.29 10.40 2.07
C ILE A 163 9.78 10.80 1.89
N PRO A 164 10.61 10.79 2.95
CA PRO A 164 12.00 11.23 2.85
C PRO A 164 12.80 10.25 1.98
N LYS A 165 13.66 10.77 1.09
CA LYS A 165 14.52 9.95 0.22
C LYS A 165 15.48 9.06 1.02
N GLU A 166 15.84 9.50 2.22
CA GLU A 166 16.70 8.79 3.16
C GLU A 166 16.11 7.44 3.61
N ILE A 167 14.81 7.19 3.37
CA ILE A 167 14.22 5.86 3.59
C ILE A 167 14.95 4.79 2.78
N GLY A 168 15.51 5.12 1.61
CA GLY A 168 16.28 4.19 0.79
C GLY A 168 17.63 3.76 1.36
N ASN A 169 18.06 4.33 2.49
CA ASN A 169 19.24 3.84 3.23
C ASN A 169 18.93 2.62 4.10
N LEU A 170 17.65 2.30 4.31
CA LEU A 170 17.18 1.32 5.27
C LEU A 170 17.03 -0.06 4.61
N THR A 171 18.14 -0.58 4.08
CA THR A 171 18.14 -1.76 3.18
C THR A 171 17.66 -3.07 3.81
N LYS A 172 17.45 -3.12 5.13
CA LYS A 172 16.86 -4.26 5.86
C LYS A 172 15.33 -4.18 6.00
N LEU A 173 14.71 -3.08 5.57
CA LEU A 173 13.25 -2.92 5.66
C LEU A 173 12.56 -4.01 4.84
N ASN A 174 11.71 -4.77 5.52
CA ASN A 174 10.82 -5.75 4.92
C ASN A 174 9.35 -5.33 5.00
N TYR A 175 9.00 -4.35 5.83
CA TYR A 175 7.63 -3.86 5.98
C TYR A 175 7.59 -2.34 6.16
N ILE A 176 6.76 -1.66 5.35
CA ILE A 176 6.44 -0.24 5.50
C ILE A 176 4.92 -0.06 5.43
N ASP A 177 4.36 0.60 6.44
CA ASP A 177 2.99 1.12 6.40
C ASP A 177 2.91 2.58 6.81
N LEU A 178 2.57 3.42 5.83
CA LEU A 178 2.36 4.87 5.99
C LEU A 178 0.91 5.28 5.72
N SER A 179 0.00 4.30 5.65
CA SER A 179 -1.38 4.51 5.23
C SER A 179 -2.12 5.51 6.14
N TRP A 180 -3.19 6.10 5.64
CA TRP A 180 -4.09 6.98 6.41
C TRP A 180 -3.32 8.10 7.14
N ASN A 181 -2.59 8.88 6.35
CA ASN A 181 -1.86 10.08 6.77
C ASN A 181 -2.07 11.19 5.73
N ASN A 182 -1.59 12.40 6.04
CA ASN A 182 -1.61 13.56 5.15
C ASN A 182 -0.31 13.72 4.34
N ILE A 183 0.37 12.60 4.06
CA ILE A 183 1.62 12.58 3.28
C ILE A 183 1.33 12.91 1.82
N THR A 184 2.19 13.71 1.19
CA THR A 184 2.03 14.28 -0.15
C THR A 184 3.25 14.03 -1.04
N GLY A 185 3.14 14.35 -2.33
CA GLY A 185 4.25 14.37 -3.28
C GLY A 185 4.48 13.02 -3.95
N LYS A 186 5.74 12.63 -4.16
CA LYS A 186 6.08 11.42 -4.91
C LYS A 186 6.64 10.35 -3.99
N ILE A 187 6.44 9.09 -4.36
CA ILE A 187 7.24 7.99 -3.81
C ILE A 187 8.68 8.21 -4.32
N PRO A 188 9.69 8.33 -3.43
CA PRO A 188 11.06 8.62 -3.83
C PRO A 188 11.63 7.45 -4.65
N LYS A 189 12.46 7.75 -5.65
CA LYS A 189 13.14 6.72 -6.47
C LYS A 189 14.01 5.79 -5.63
N GLU A 190 14.51 6.31 -4.51
CA GLU A 190 15.32 5.59 -3.52
C GLU A 190 14.55 4.42 -2.87
N ILE A 191 13.21 4.36 -3.01
CA ILE A 191 12.43 3.17 -2.61
C ILE A 191 12.97 1.90 -3.27
N GLY A 192 13.49 1.98 -4.49
CA GLY A 192 14.05 0.84 -5.21
C GLY A 192 15.35 0.27 -4.62
N ASN A 193 15.92 0.90 -3.59
CA ASN A 193 17.05 0.36 -2.84
C ASN A 193 16.62 -0.67 -1.78
N LEU A 194 15.33 -0.72 -1.44
CA LEU A 194 14.78 -1.57 -0.38
C LEU A 194 14.53 -3.00 -0.87
N VAL A 195 15.57 -3.67 -1.38
CA VAL A 195 15.43 -4.97 -2.05
C VAL A 195 14.88 -6.10 -1.17
N GLU A 196 14.91 -5.95 0.16
CA GLU A 196 14.31 -6.88 1.13
C GLU A 196 12.81 -6.59 1.40
N LEU A 197 12.24 -5.53 0.80
CA LEU A 197 10.88 -5.10 1.07
C LEU A 197 9.88 -6.15 0.59
N LYS A 198 9.04 -6.62 1.53
CA LYS A 198 7.97 -7.59 1.27
C LYS A 198 6.61 -6.91 1.21
N GLU A 199 6.42 -5.85 1.97
CA GLU A 199 5.12 -5.19 2.07
C GLU A 199 5.27 -3.67 2.07
N LEU A 200 4.53 -3.03 1.16
CA LEU A 200 4.45 -1.58 1.04
C LEU A 200 2.99 -1.13 1.05
N TRP A 201 2.60 -0.46 2.14
CA TRP A 201 1.25 0.03 2.39
C TRP A 201 1.24 1.56 2.41
N LEU A 202 0.58 2.15 1.41
CA LEU A 202 0.50 3.59 1.17
C LEU A 202 -0.97 3.97 0.85
N ILE A 203 -1.92 3.42 1.61
CA ILE A 203 -3.36 3.61 1.36
C ILE A 203 -3.78 5.00 1.85
N GLY A 204 -4.59 5.72 1.08
CA GLY A 204 -5.22 6.95 1.58
C GLY A 204 -4.24 8.10 1.83
N ILE A 205 -3.10 8.12 1.14
CA ILE A 205 -2.16 9.25 1.15
C ILE A 205 -2.16 9.97 -0.22
N GLN A 206 -1.57 11.16 -0.30
CA GLN A 206 -1.62 12.02 -1.49
C GLN A 206 -0.38 11.85 -2.38
N VAL A 207 0.00 10.61 -2.69
CA VAL A 207 1.11 10.35 -3.61
C VAL A 207 0.69 10.46 -5.07
N GLU A 208 1.54 11.08 -5.91
CA GLU A 208 1.20 11.49 -7.27
C GLU A 208 1.51 10.44 -8.36
N SER A 209 2.52 9.59 -8.16
CA SER A 209 2.97 8.62 -9.18
C SER A 209 3.75 7.45 -8.57
N ILE A 210 3.76 6.33 -9.31
CA ILE A 210 4.56 5.14 -9.01
C ILE A 210 5.91 5.26 -9.76
N PRO A 211 7.07 5.31 -9.07
CA PRO A 211 8.37 5.44 -9.71
C PRO A 211 8.78 4.14 -10.41
N SER A 212 9.56 4.25 -11.48
CA SER A 212 10.03 3.08 -12.24
C SER A 212 10.90 2.12 -11.41
N GLU A 213 11.55 2.66 -10.38
CA GLU A 213 12.41 1.97 -9.45
C GLU A 213 11.65 0.96 -8.58
N ILE A 214 10.32 1.05 -8.51
CA ILE A 214 9.50 0.03 -7.84
C ILE A 214 9.79 -1.37 -8.41
N GLY A 215 10.09 -1.48 -9.72
CA GLY A 215 10.38 -2.75 -10.39
C GLY A 215 11.66 -3.44 -9.91
N LYS A 216 12.47 -2.80 -9.04
CA LYS A 216 13.63 -3.43 -8.37
C LYS A 216 13.23 -4.29 -7.16
N LEU A 217 12.03 -4.11 -6.63
CA LEU A 217 11.55 -4.74 -5.38
C LEU A 217 11.05 -6.17 -5.64
N THR A 218 11.92 -7.02 -6.16
CA THR A 218 11.53 -8.39 -6.60
C THR A 218 11.05 -9.29 -5.45
N ASN A 219 11.34 -8.95 -4.19
CA ASN A 219 10.84 -9.63 -2.99
C ASN A 219 9.47 -9.13 -2.51
N LEU A 220 8.86 -8.15 -3.19
CA LEU A 220 7.59 -7.56 -2.77
C LEU A 220 6.44 -8.54 -2.98
N HIS A 221 5.67 -8.78 -1.91
CA HIS A 221 4.48 -9.64 -1.88
C HIS A 221 3.20 -8.81 -1.91
N THR A 222 3.21 -7.66 -1.23
CA THR A 222 2.05 -6.77 -1.11
C THR A 222 2.43 -5.36 -1.55
N LEU A 223 1.70 -4.84 -2.53
CA LEU A 223 1.75 -3.42 -2.92
C LEU A 223 0.35 -2.84 -2.82
N PHE A 224 0.14 -1.97 -1.83
CA PHE A 224 -1.15 -1.36 -1.53
C PHE A 224 -1.05 0.16 -1.65
N LEU A 225 -1.68 0.72 -2.68
CA LEU A 225 -1.65 2.16 -2.99
C LEU A 225 -3.06 2.77 -3.13
N SER A 226 -4.11 2.01 -2.81
CA SER A 226 -5.51 2.43 -2.98
C SER A 226 -5.86 3.75 -2.30
N SER A 227 -6.91 4.41 -2.78
CA SER A 227 -7.44 5.68 -2.26
C SER A 227 -6.41 6.81 -2.24
N SER A 228 -5.42 6.74 -3.13
CA SER A 228 -4.37 7.77 -3.28
C SER A 228 -4.61 8.68 -4.48
N GLN A 229 -3.93 9.82 -4.52
CA GLN A 229 -3.96 10.78 -5.65
C GLN A 229 -3.09 10.33 -6.83
N LEU A 230 -2.88 9.03 -7.01
CA LEU A 230 -1.99 8.47 -8.03
C LEU A 230 -2.55 8.77 -9.42
N LYS A 231 -1.74 9.47 -10.24
CA LYS A 231 -2.03 9.84 -11.62
C LYS A 231 -1.11 9.10 -12.59
N GLY A 232 -1.47 9.17 -13.87
CA GLY A 232 -0.71 8.57 -14.95
C GLY A 232 -1.00 7.09 -15.11
N SER A 233 -0.18 6.39 -15.89
CA SER A 233 -0.37 4.98 -16.17
C SER A 233 0.26 4.08 -15.11
N ILE A 234 -0.26 2.85 -15.03
CA ILE A 234 0.38 1.75 -14.31
C ILE A 234 1.70 1.42 -15.03
N PRO A 235 2.88 1.59 -14.39
CA PRO A 235 4.16 1.33 -15.06
C PRO A 235 4.34 -0.15 -15.42
N SER A 236 4.83 -0.45 -16.62
CA SER A 236 5.08 -1.84 -17.07
C SER A 236 6.09 -2.59 -16.21
N VAL A 237 7.02 -1.87 -15.56
CA VAL A 237 7.99 -2.41 -14.60
C VAL A 237 7.35 -3.11 -13.39
N ILE A 238 6.06 -2.92 -13.14
CA ILE A 238 5.32 -3.71 -12.14
C ILE A 238 5.40 -5.20 -12.47
N GLY A 239 5.47 -5.58 -13.76
CA GLY A 239 5.66 -6.97 -14.17
C GLY A 239 6.98 -7.61 -13.73
N ASN A 240 7.94 -6.84 -13.18
CA ASN A 240 9.18 -7.39 -12.62
C ASN A 240 9.00 -7.94 -11.19
N LEU A 241 7.87 -7.65 -10.53
CA LEU A 241 7.60 -8.02 -9.13
C LEU A 241 7.13 -9.48 -9.03
N ILE A 242 7.95 -10.43 -9.47
CA ILE A 242 7.56 -11.84 -9.67
C ILE A 242 7.03 -12.56 -8.41
N ASN A 243 7.32 -12.05 -7.20
CA ASN A 243 6.80 -12.57 -5.93
C ASN A 243 5.51 -11.88 -5.45
N LEU A 244 4.99 -10.91 -6.21
CA LEU A 244 3.81 -10.15 -5.83
C LEU A 244 2.57 -11.06 -5.81
N ARG A 245 1.87 -11.01 -4.68
CA ARG A 245 0.62 -11.75 -4.42
C ARG A 245 -0.57 -10.81 -4.43
N PHE A 246 -0.37 -9.59 -3.96
CA PHE A 246 -1.46 -8.63 -3.77
C PHE A 246 -1.10 -7.28 -4.38
N LEU A 247 -1.85 -6.86 -5.40
CA LEU A 247 -1.75 -5.55 -6.02
C LEU A 247 -3.08 -4.80 -5.88
N TYR A 248 -3.09 -3.76 -5.07
CA TYR A 248 -4.26 -2.93 -4.83
C TYR A 248 -4.00 -1.48 -5.23
N LEU A 249 -4.73 -1.04 -6.25
CA LEU A 249 -4.69 0.31 -6.83
C LEU A 249 -6.10 0.92 -6.91
N THR A 250 -7.04 0.48 -6.08
CA THR A 250 -8.45 0.90 -6.11
C THR A 250 -8.61 2.37 -5.75
N GLY A 251 -9.49 3.11 -6.44
CA GLY A 251 -9.86 4.47 -6.02
C GLY A 251 -8.75 5.49 -6.22
N CYS A 252 -7.98 5.35 -7.31
CA CYS A 252 -6.94 6.28 -7.71
C CYS A 252 -7.37 7.12 -8.93
N GLN A 253 -6.44 7.85 -9.54
CA GLN A 253 -6.65 8.62 -10.77
C GLN A 253 -5.81 8.04 -11.92
N LEU A 254 -5.66 6.71 -11.94
CA LEU A 254 -4.83 6.03 -12.92
C LEU A 254 -5.51 6.07 -14.29
N THR A 255 -4.72 6.36 -15.33
CA THR A 255 -5.14 6.46 -16.73
C THR A 255 -4.38 5.46 -17.61
N GLY A 256 -4.72 5.40 -18.90
CA GLY A 256 -4.05 4.51 -19.85
C GLY A 256 -4.44 3.03 -19.67
N SER A 257 -3.77 2.14 -20.40
CA SER A 257 -4.10 0.71 -20.39
C SER A 257 -3.45 -0.02 -19.20
N ILE A 258 -4.06 -1.13 -18.81
CA ILE A 258 -3.42 -2.15 -17.97
C ILE A 258 -2.23 -2.73 -18.77
N PRO A 259 -0.98 -2.69 -18.25
CA PRO A 259 0.19 -3.21 -18.97
C PRO A 259 0.13 -4.74 -19.11
N SER A 260 0.53 -5.27 -20.27
CA SER A 260 0.57 -6.71 -20.56
C SER A 260 1.52 -7.49 -19.64
N GLU A 261 2.54 -6.81 -19.13
CA GLU A 261 3.57 -7.32 -18.23
C GLU A 261 3.00 -7.76 -16.87
N ILE A 262 1.78 -7.36 -16.51
CA ILE A 262 1.06 -7.93 -15.35
C ILE A 262 0.93 -9.46 -15.47
N GLY A 263 0.86 -10.01 -16.69
CA GLY A 263 0.85 -11.45 -16.91
C GLY A 263 2.13 -12.18 -16.52
N ASN A 264 3.21 -11.48 -16.17
CA ASN A 264 4.44 -12.07 -15.62
C ASN A 264 4.33 -12.37 -14.11
N LEU A 265 3.32 -11.83 -13.43
CA LEU A 265 3.13 -11.95 -11.98
C LEU A 265 2.48 -13.29 -11.62
N ILE A 266 3.13 -14.41 -11.93
CA ILE A 266 2.56 -15.76 -11.81
C ILE A 266 2.12 -16.14 -10.38
N ASN A 267 2.56 -15.40 -9.36
CA ASN A 267 2.16 -15.56 -7.97
C ASN A 267 0.98 -14.67 -7.53
N LEU A 268 0.46 -13.82 -8.42
CA LEU A 268 -0.58 -12.86 -8.11
C LEU A 268 -1.88 -13.57 -7.76
N GLU A 269 -2.41 -13.27 -6.58
CA GLU A 269 -3.66 -13.79 -6.05
C GLU A 269 -4.77 -12.76 -6.22
N HIS A 270 -4.49 -11.50 -5.87
CA HIS A 270 -5.46 -10.41 -5.94
C HIS A 270 -4.95 -9.25 -6.80
N LEU A 271 -5.79 -8.82 -7.75
CA LEU A 271 -5.59 -7.65 -8.59
C LEU A 271 -6.82 -6.74 -8.47
N TYR A 272 -6.67 -5.63 -7.75
CA TYR A 272 -7.74 -4.64 -7.56
C TYR A 272 -7.35 -3.32 -8.20
N LEU A 273 -8.05 -2.97 -9.27
CA LEU A 273 -7.86 -1.79 -10.10
C LEU A 273 -9.12 -0.91 -10.17
N SER A 274 -10.14 -1.23 -9.37
CA SER A 274 -11.45 -0.59 -9.47
C SER A 274 -11.43 0.90 -9.15
N GLU A 275 -12.45 1.64 -9.59
CA GLU A 275 -12.59 3.09 -9.30
C GLU A 275 -11.39 3.90 -9.80
N ASN A 276 -11.05 3.77 -11.08
CA ASN A 276 -9.98 4.50 -11.76
C ASN A 276 -10.46 5.06 -13.12
N GLN A 277 -9.55 5.60 -13.94
CA GLN A 277 -9.81 6.03 -15.32
C GLN A 277 -9.03 5.17 -16.34
N LEU A 278 -8.81 3.88 -16.03
CA LEU A 278 -8.08 2.98 -16.93
C LEU A 278 -8.88 2.77 -18.22
N THR A 279 -8.15 2.62 -19.32
CA THR A 279 -8.67 2.60 -20.69
C THR A 279 -8.26 1.32 -21.43
N GLY A 280 -8.83 1.09 -22.61
CA GLY A 280 -8.46 -0.04 -23.47
C GLY A 280 -9.13 -1.37 -23.09
N SER A 281 -8.47 -2.47 -23.43
CA SER A 281 -8.91 -3.84 -23.16
C SER A 281 -8.10 -4.47 -22.04
N ILE A 282 -8.63 -5.52 -21.43
CA ILE A 282 -7.91 -6.34 -20.46
C ILE A 282 -6.86 -7.18 -21.22
N PRO A 283 -5.57 -7.13 -20.86
CA PRO A 283 -4.54 -7.91 -21.54
C PRO A 283 -4.80 -9.41 -21.49
N SER A 284 -4.63 -10.10 -22.62
CA SER A 284 -4.81 -11.56 -22.71
C SER A 284 -3.84 -12.34 -21.81
N GLU A 285 -2.69 -11.73 -21.49
CA GLU A 285 -1.65 -12.25 -20.63
C GLU A 285 -2.12 -12.46 -19.19
N ILE A 286 -3.19 -11.79 -18.75
CA ILE A 286 -3.82 -12.07 -17.43
C ILE A 286 -4.31 -13.52 -17.35
N GLY A 287 -4.64 -14.15 -18.49
CA GLY A 287 -4.98 -15.57 -18.54
C GLY A 287 -3.85 -16.52 -18.10
N LYS A 288 -2.60 -16.04 -18.00
CA LYS A 288 -1.45 -16.81 -17.48
C LYS A 288 -1.43 -16.89 -15.96
N LEU A 289 -2.18 -16.05 -15.26
CA LEU A 289 -2.11 -15.90 -13.80
C LEU A 289 -2.95 -16.99 -13.11
N THR A 290 -2.38 -18.19 -12.98
CA THR A 290 -3.09 -19.37 -12.48
C THR A 290 -3.48 -19.28 -11.00
N LYS A 291 -2.81 -18.42 -10.21
CA LYS A 291 -3.14 -18.18 -8.80
C LYS A 291 -4.16 -17.06 -8.59
N LEU A 292 -4.50 -16.32 -9.64
CA LEU A 292 -5.38 -15.16 -9.57
C LEU A 292 -6.79 -15.62 -9.19
N ASN A 293 -7.23 -15.18 -8.02
CA ASN A 293 -8.48 -15.58 -7.43
C ASN A 293 -9.37 -14.36 -7.12
N ALA A 294 -8.85 -13.14 -7.15
CA ALA A 294 -9.67 -11.94 -7.10
C ALA A 294 -9.19 -10.94 -8.16
N PHE A 295 -10.07 -10.60 -9.09
CA PHE A 295 -9.78 -9.58 -10.09
C PHE A 295 -10.94 -8.58 -10.16
N ASN A 296 -10.69 -7.36 -9.72
CA ASN A 296 -11.67 -6.29 -9.79
C ASN A 296 -11.13 -5.11 -10.60
N VAL A 297 -11.83 -4.78 -11.67
CA VAL A 297 -11.55 -3.66 -12.58
C VAL A 297 -12.81 -2.82 -12.80
N SER A 298 -13.83 -3.00 -11.94
CA SER A 298 -15.07 -2.23 -11.98
C SER A 298 -14.80 -0.74 -11.91
N ASP A 299 -15.74 0.06 -12.37
CA ASP A 299 -15.64 1.51 -12.31
C ASP A 299 -14.34 2.02 -12.95
N ASN A 300 -14.15 1.62 -14.21
CA ASN A 300 -13.10 2.12 -15.09
C ASN A 300 -13.70 2.48 -16.46
N CYS A 301 -12.85 2.89 -17.40
CA CYS A 301 -13.20 3.09 -18.79
C CYS A 301 -12.74 1.91 -19.68
N ILE A 302 -12.72 0.69 -19.12
CA ILE A 302 -12.27 -0.53 -19.81
C ILE A 302 -13.43 -1.22 -20.52
N ASN A 303 -13.15 -1.87 -21.65
CA ASN A 303 -14.14 -2.76 -22.27
C ASN A 303 -14.16 -4.13 -21.60
N CYS A 304 -15.26 -4.43 -20.91
CA CYS A 304 -15.47 -5.70 -20.23
C CYS A 304 -15.93 -6.85 -21.16
N GLU A 305 -16.08 -6.61 -22.47
CA GLU A 305 -16.63 -7.61 -23.37
C GLU A 305 -15.67 -8.74 -23.71
N ASP A 306 -14.38 -8.44 -23.75
CA ASP A 306 -13.34 -9.42 -24.05
C ASP A 306 -13.15 -10.45 -22.90
N ILE A 307 -13.79 -10.24 -21.74
CA ILE A 307 -13.62 -11.08 -20.54
C ILE A 307 -14.91 -11.75 -20.04
N LYS A 308 -16.04 -11.60 -20.74
CA LYS A 308 -17.30 -12.25 -20.33
C LYS A 308 -17.17 -13.77 -20.25
N ASP A 309 -16.26 -14.34 -21.02
CA ASP A 309 -15.97 -15.77 -21.07
C ASP A 309 -14.69 -16.16 -20.30
N MET A 310 -13.95 -15.18 -19.75
CA MET A 310 -12.78 -15.47 -18.91
C MET A 310 -13.24 -15.96 -17.54
N LYS A 311 -12.89 -17.20 -17.21
CA LYS A 311 -13.08 -17.78 -15.87
C LYS A 311 -11.72 -17.88 -15.19
N LEU A 312 -11.62 -17.33 -13.99
CA LEU A 312 -10.47 -17.60 -13.12
C LEU A 312 -10.48 -19.08 -12.74
N GLN A 313 -9.29 -19.70 -12.59
CA GLN A 313 -9.17 -21.15 -12.41
C GLN A 313 -9.94 -21.71 -11.20
N ASN A 314 -10.25 -20.86 -10.21
CA ASN A 314 -10.94 -21.24 -8.98
C ASN A 314 -12.45 -20.88 -8.97
N GLY A 315 -13.03 -20.49 -10.11
CA GLY A 315 -14.45 -20.10 -10.19
C GLY A 315 -14.76 -18.71 -9.63
N ASN A 316 -13.74 -17.95 -9.24
CA ASN A 316 -13.90 -16.60 -8.73
C ASN A 316 -14.21 -15.59 -9.85
N GLU A 317 -14.99 -14.59 -9.48
CA GLU A 317 -15.60 -13.64 -10.41
C GLU A 317 -14.61 -12.52 -10.79
N ILE A 318 -14.54 -12.23 -12.09
CA ILE A 318 -13.91 -11.01 -12.59
C ILE A 318 -14.97 -9.91 -12.48
N MET A 319 -14.76 -8.97 -11.56
CA MET A 319 -15.67 -7.84 -11.40
C MET A 319 -15.32 -6.76 -12.43
N CYS A 320 -16.16 -6.62 -13.45
CA CYS A 320 -16.03 -5.60 -14.49
C CYS A 320 -17.41 -4.98 -14.76
N ASP A 321 -17.92 -4.30 -13.74
CA ASP A 321 -19.10 -3.43 -13.88
C ASP A 321 -18.63 -1.98 -13.89
N ASN A 322 -18.84 -1.27 -15.00
CA ASN A 322 -18.43 0.12 -15.13
C ASN A 322 -19.64 1.02 -14.87
N THR A 323 -19.77 1.49 -13.63
CA THR A 323 -20.85 2.42 -13.24
C THR A 323 -20.44 3.89 -13.37
N ILE A 324 -19.15 4.18 -13.66
CA ILE A 324 -18.66 5.53 -13.95
C ILE A 324 -19.46 6.13 -15.10
N LYS A 325 -19.99 7.34 -14.87
CA LYS A 325 -20.79 8.10 -15.82
C LYS A 325 -20.08 8.12 -17.18
N LYS A 326 -20.79 7.65 -18.22
CA LYS A 326 -20.37 7.55 -19.63
C LYS A 326 -19.71 8.81 -20.21
N ASP A 327 -19.84 9.95 -19.54
CA ASP A 327 -19.38 11.25 -20.00
C ASP A 327 -17.89 11.55 -19.65
N SER A 328 -17.27 10.85 -18.70
CA SER A 328 -15.85 11.07 -18.34
C SER A 328 -14.84 10.16 -19.04
N CYS A 329 -15.33 9.15 -19.77
CA CYS A 329 -14.50 8.23 -20.54
C CYS A 329 -14.48 8.66 -22.01
N GLU A 330 -13.45 9.42 -22.44
CA GLU A 330 -13.22 9.86 -23.85
C GLU A 330 -13.03 8.72 -24.87
N ILE A 331 -13.26 7.48 -24.46
CA ILE A 331 -13.08 6.24 -25.21
C ILE A 331 -14.42 5.78 -25.80
N ARG A 332 -15.49 6.58 -25.65
CA ARG A 332 -16.75 6.32 -26.31
C ARG A 332 -16.72 6.96 -27.68
N CYS A 333 -17.23 6.24 -28.66
CA CYS A 333 -17.30 6.70 -30.03
C CYS A 333 -18.67 6.37 -30.59
N GLY A 334 -19.13 7.17 -31.55
CA GLY A 334 -20.46 7.01 -32.10
C GLY A 334 -21.17 8.32 -32.34
N LYS A 335 -22.38 8.20 -32.86
CA LYS A 335 -23.25 9.34 -33.18
C LYS A 335 -23.58 10.12 -31.91
N GLY A 336 -23.25 11.41 -31.89
CA GLY A 336 -23.46 12.29 -30.75
C GLY A 336 -22.37 12.23 -29.67
N ILE A 337 -21.37 11.36 -29.82
CA ILE A 337 -20.27 11.21 -28.86
C ILE A 337 -18.96 11.74 -29.45
N GLY A 338 -18.58 11.28 -30.65
CA GLY A 338 -17.32 11.68 -31.27
C GLY A 338 -16.58 10.53 -31.93
N LYS A 339 -15.35 10.81 -32.38
CA LYS A 339 -14.44 9.82 -32.95
C LYS A 339 -13.46 9.35 -31.88
N CYS A 340 -12.96 8.13 -32.05
CA CYS A 340 -11.83 7.63 -31.29
C CYS A 340 -10.55 8.44 -31.54
N PRO A 341 -9.62 8.43 -30.58
CA PRO A 341 -8.26 8.93 -30.78
C PRO A 341 -7.61 8.34 -32.03
N GLU A 342 -6.65 9.06 -32.59
CA GLU A 342 -5.97 8.65 -33.82
C GLU A 342 -5.33 7.26 -33.67
N GLY A 343 -5.52 6.41 -34.69
CA GLY A 343 -5.03 5.03 -34.69
C GLY A 343 -5.95 4.00 -34.02
N GLN A 344 -7.02 4.43 -33.34
CA GLN A 344 -7.98 3.51 -32.71
C GLN A 344 -9.24 3.28 -33.57
N CYS A 345 -9.84 2.13 -33.34
CA CYS A 345 -11.05 1.62 -33.96
C CYS A 345 -12.25 1.87 -33.06
N CYS A 346 -13.42 2.12 -33.64
CA CYS A 346 -14.66 2.25 -32.90
C CYS A 346 -15.46 0.96 -33.01
N SER A 347 -15.62 0.21 -31.92
CA SER A 347 -16.39 -1.03 -31.92
C SER A 347 -17.88 -0.79 -32.21
N ALA A 348 -18.62 -1.85 -32.56
CA ALA A 348 -20.08 -1.77 -32.77
C ALA A 348 -20.85 -1.17 -31.59
N LYS A 349 -20.29 -1.27 -30.39
CA LYS A 349 -20.92 -0.84 -29.14
C LYS A 349 -20.43 0.54 -28.67
N GLY A 350 -19.65 1.20 -29.51
CA GLY A 350 -19.23 2.58 -29.32
C GLY A 350 -18.09 2.74 -28.35
N TYR A 351 -17.10 1.84 -28.38
CA TYR A 351 -15.85 1.95 -27.62
C TYR A 351 -14.65 2.03 -28.54
N CYS A 352 -13.62 2.77 -28.11
CA CYS A 352 -12.36 2.92 -28.81
C CYS A 352 -11.33 1.87 -28.35
N GLY A 353 -10.61 1.28 -29.30
CA GLY A 353 -9.57 0.28 -29.03
C GLY A 353 -8.81 -0.12 -30.29
N THR A 354 -7.77 -0.94 -30.17
CA THR A 354 -6.86 -1.29 -31.27
C THR A 354 -6.84 -2.78 -31.64
N THR A 355 -7.55 -3.63 -30.90
CA THR A 355 -7.57 -5.08 -31.15
C THR A 355 -8.59 -5.43 -32.24
N SER A 356 -8.51 -6.65 -32.78
CA SER A 356 -9.45 -7.14 -33.80
C SER A 356 -10.91 -7.09 -33.37
N SER A 357 -11.20 -7.15 -32.06
CA SER A 357 -12.57 -7.05 -31.55
C SER A 357 -13.19 -5.66 -31.74
N TYR A 358 -12.37 -4.62 -31.87
CA TYR A 358 -12.78 -3.25 -32.13
C TYR A 358 -12.68 -2.89 -33.59
N CYS A 359 -11.64 -3.40 -34.26
CA CYS A 359 -11.27 -3.01 -35.61
C CYS A 359 -12.00 -3.81 -36.70
N SER A 360 -12.47 -5.02 -36.40
CA SER A 360 -13.08 -5.88 -37.41
C SER A 360 -14.41 -5.30 -37.91
N VAL A 361 -14.48 -5.04 -39.23
CA VAL A 361 -15.76 -4.69 -39.89
C VAL A 361 -16.79 -5.81 -39.74
N LYS A 362 -16.36 -7.08 -39.71
CA LYS A 362 -17.27 -8.23 -39.47
C LYS A 362 -17.90 -8.19 -38.07
N GLN A 363 -17.23 -7.57 -37.09
CA GLN A 363 -17.75 -7.39 -35.73
C GLN A 363 -18.43 -6.03 -35.52
N GLY A 364 -18.74 -5.33 -36.62
CA GLY A 364 -19.53 -4.10 -36.61
C GLY A 364 -18.74 -2.84 -36.25
N CYS A 365 -17.42 -2.82 -36.49
CA CYS A 365 -16.61 -1.62 -36.34
C CYS A 365 -17.23 -0.42 -37.10
N GLN A 366 -17.38 0.72 -36.41
CA GLN A 366 -17.99 1.93 -36.93
C GLN A 366 -16.94 2.84 -37.59
N SER A 367 -16.73 2.66 -38.89
CA SER A 367 -15.66 3.35 -39.65
C SER A 367 -15.79 4.88 -39.67
N LYS A 368 -16.97 5.42 -39.37
CA LYS A 368 -17.21 6.87 -39.23
C LYS A 368 -16.55 7.46 -37.98
N TYR A 369 -16.35 6.64 -36.96
CA TYR A 369 -15.90 7.05 -35.64
C TYR A 369 -14.57 6.40 -35.21
N GLY A 370 -13.95 5.59 -36.07
CA GLY A 370 -12.63 4.99 -35.83
C GLY A 370 -12.10 4.25 -37.06
N LYS A 371 -10.86 3.74 -36.99
CA LYS A 371 -10.15 3.13 -38.12
C LYS A 371 -10.42 1.63 -38.25
N CYS A 372 -11.47 1.22 -38.95
CA CYS A 372 -11.81 -0.21 -39.09
C CYS A 372 -10.92 -0.97 -40.09
N ASP A 373 -10.54 -2.19 -39.74
CA ASP A 373 -9.89 -3.14 -40.61
C ASP A 373 -10.88 -3.69 -41.63
N LYS A 374 -10.67 -3.36 -42.91
CA LYS A 374 -11.47 -3.86 -44.04
C LYS A 374 -11.33 -5.37 -44.32
N GLY A 375 -10.89 -6.16 -43.33
CA GLY A 375 -10.58 -7.57 -43.49
C GLY A 375 -9.40 -7.77 -44.44
N LYS A 376 -8.18 -7.47 -43.98
CA LYS A 376 -7.01 -8.10 -44.62
C LYS A 376 -6.97 -9.54 -44.10
N CYS A 377 -7.33 -10.50 -44.97
CA CYS A 377 -6.91 -11.88 -44.76
C CYS A 377 -5.42 -11.87 -44.44
N HIS A 378 -5.04 -12.37 -43.28
CA HIS A 378 -3.64 -12.65 -42.99
C HIS A 378 -3.19 -13.63 -44.08
N LYS A 379 -2.29 -13.19 -44.98
CA LYS A 379 -1.57 -14.09 -45.87
C LYS A 379 -0.57 -14.88 -45.02
N LEU A 380 -1.07 -15.82 -44.23
CA LEU A 380 -0.30 -16.96 -43.77
C LEU A 380 -1.00 -18.18 -44.35
N TRP A 381 -0.21 -18.97 -45.08
CA TRP A 381 -0.56 -20.12 -45.93
C TRP A 381 -1.16 -19.87 -47.33
N LYS A 382 -0.25 -19.81 -48.32
CA LYS A 382 -0.51 -20.34 -49.66
C LYS A 382 -0.07 -21.81 -49.68
N SER A 383 -1.02 -22.75 -49.71
CA SER A 383 -0.99 -23.93 -50.61
C SER A 383 -2.23 -24.80 -50.36
N HIS A 384 -3.07 -24.91 -51.39
CA HIS A 384 -4.13 -25.91 -51.55
C HIS A 384 -5.24 -25.95 -50.49
N HIS A 385 -6.25 -25.10 -50.63
CA HIS A 385 -7.65 -25.53 -50.76
C HIS A 385 -8.49 -24.33 -51.24
N LYS A 386 -9.19 -24.49 -52.36
CA LYS A 386 -10.27 -23.60 -52.78
C LYS A 386 -11.49 -23.97 -51.93
N GLY A 387 -12.02 -23.03 -51.16
CA GLY A 387 -13.29 -23.26 -50.46
C GLY A 387 -13.54 -22.27 -49.35
N TYR A 388 -14.36 -21.26 -49.69
CA TYR A 388 -15.24 -20.44 -48.85
C TYR A 388 -14.62 -19.55 -47.76
N CYS A 389 -15.03 -18.27 -47.82
CA CYS A 389 -14.86 -17.27 -46.77
C CYS A 389 -15.80 -17.50 -45.61
#